data_AF-A0A6C0ENE9-F1
#
_entry.id   AF-A0A6C0ENE9-F1
#
_cell.length_a   1.000
_cell.length_b   1.000
_cell.length_c   1.000
_cell.angle_alpha   90.00
_cell.angle_beta   90.00
_cell.angle_gamma   90.00
#
_symmetry.space_group_name_H-M   'P 1'
#
loop_
_entity.id
_entity.type
_entity.pdbx_description
1 polymer ?
#
loop_
_entity_poly.entity_id
_entity_poly.type
_entity_poly.pdbx_seq_one_letter_code
_entity_poly.pdbx_strand_id
1 'polypeptide(L)'
;MNQTASDHLVLKLVEADDDNQLRETMYVFYDPVWETYGIRGGYHVISRETGITTPVFFSFYCDKMADVITFLKVMTRQYHKLTVQLMKFTDLPVESDHITYDHLRRHDLNRHELVGFDFTGGQDITCILTDFLQVCTSVYNVY
;
A
#
# COMPACT_ATOMS: atom_id res chain seq x y z
N MET A 1 18.91 3.13 21.53
CA MET A 1 17.52 2.84 21.94
C MET A 1 17.12 1.55 21.24
N ASN A 2 16.83 0.48 21.97
CA ASN A 2 16.35 -0.77 21.38
C ASN A 2 14.90 -0.52 20.92
N GLN A 3 14.70 -0.26 19.63
CA GLN A 3 13.37 -0.34 19.05
C GLN A 3 12.96 -1.81 19.10
N THR A 4 12.07 -2.14 20.02
CA THR A 4 11.27 -3.36 19.94
C THR A 4 10.57 -3.32 18.59
N ALA A 5 10.89 -4.30 17.74
CA ALA A 5 10.22 -4.60 16.49
C ALA A 5 8.70 -4.52 16.70
N SER A 6 8.09 -3.40 16.31
CA SER A 6 6.65 -3.23 16.40
C SER A 6 6.07 -3.96 15.20
N ASP A 7 5.11 -4.84 15.46
CA ASP A 7 4.31 -5.42 14.39
C ASP A 7 3.57 -4.30 13.69
N HIS A 8 3.75 -4.18 12.38
CA HIS A 8 3.06 -3.24 11.54
C HIS A 8 2.04 -3.91 10.63
N LEU A 9 0.81 -3.41 10.67
CA LEU A 9 -0.18 -3.73 9.66
C LEU A 9 -0.02 -2.81 8.45
N VAL A 10 0.07 -3.43 7.28
CA VAL A 10 0.27 -2.76 6.00
C VAL A 10 -0.83 -3.21 5.05
N LEU A 11 -1.64 -2.27 4.61
CA LEU A 11 -2.57 -2.44 3.50
C LEU A 11 -1.78 -2.34 2.19
N LYS A 12 -1.82 -3.39 1.37
CA LYS A 12 -1.20 -3.44 0.06
C LYS A 12 -2.28 -3.46 -1.02
N LEU A 13 -2.08 -2.65 -2.05
CA LEU A 13 -2.90 -2.63 -3.26
C LEU A 13 -2.01 -2.95 -4.45
N VAL A 14 -2.40 -3.93 -5.24
CA VAL A 14 -1.71 -4.31 -6.47
C VAL A 14 -2.68 -4.21 -7.63
N GLU A 15 -2.34 -3.35 -8.58
CA GLU A 15 -3.11 -3.23 -9.80
C GLU A 15 -2.35 -3.87 -10.97
N ALA A 16 -3.07 -4.69 -11.74
CA ALA A 16 -2.55 -5.38 -12.90
C ALA A 16 -3.45 -5.14 -14.11
N ASP A 17 -2.85 -5.19 -15.30
CA ASP A 17 -3.62 -5.18 -16.54
C ASP A 17 -4.22 -6.56 -16.88
N ASP A 18 -4.93 -6.63 -18.02
CA ASP A 18 -5.60 -7.86 -18.45
C ASP A 18 -4.62 -9.01 -18.70
N ASP A 19 -3.36 -8.69 -19.05
CA ASP A 19 -2.26 -9.62 -19.27
C ASP A 19 -1.54 -10.00 -17.95
N ASN A 20 -2.08 -9.59 -16.80
CA ASN A 20 -1.51 -9.76 -15.47
C ASN A 20 -0.13 -9.07 -15.28
N GLN A 21 0.18 -8.05 -16.07
CA GLN A 21 1.38 -7.25 -15.81
C GLN A 21 1.11 -6.26 -14.68
N LEU A 22 1.99 -6.29 -13.68
CA LEU A 22 1.95 -5.36 -12.55
C LEU A 22 2.13 -3.92 -13.05
N ARG A 23 1.14 -3.08 -12.79
CA ARG A 23 1.16 -1.66 -13.18
C ARG A 23 1.55 -0.78 -12.02
N GLU A 24 0.88 -1.00 -10.89
CA GLU A 24 1.04 -0.19 -9.71
C GLU A 24 1.02 -1.08 -8.46
N THR A 25 1.85 -0.70 -7.50
CA THR A 25 1.81 -1.28 -6.17
C THR A 25 1.88 -0.17 -5.15
N MET A 26 0.90 -0.14 -4.26
CA MET A 26 0.81 0.80 -3.16
C MET A 26 0.77 0.05 -1.84
N TYR A 27 1.39 0.66 -0.84
CA TYR A 27 1.38 0.24 0.54
C TYR A 27 0.91 1.40 1.40
N VAL A 28 0.03 1.10 2.34
CA VAL A 28 -0.49 2.05 3.31
C VAL A 28 -0.34 1.45 4.69
N PHE A 29 0.25 2.19 5.61
CA PHE A 29 0.39 1.80 7.00
C PHE A 29 0.06 2.98 7.90
N TYR A 30 -0.30 2.70 9.15
CA TYR A 30 -0.52 3.73 10.15
C TYR A 30 0.74 3.87 11.02
N ASP A 31 1.21 5.10 11.17
CA ASP A 31 2.30 5.47 12.06
C ASP A 31 1.70 6.03 13.37
N PRO A 32 1.74 5.28 14.47
CA PRO A 32 1.13 5.70 15.74
C PRO A 32 1.92 6.81 16.45
N VAL A 33 3.19 7.05 16.08
CA VAL A 33 4.00 8.11 16.69
C VAL A 33 3.54 9.48 16.18
N TRP A 34 3.23 9.56 14.90
CA TRP A 34 2.80 10.80 14.24
C TRP A 34 1.29 10.88 14.03
N GLU A 35 0.55 9.82 14.38
CA GLU A 35 -0.89 9.65 14.14
C GLU A 35 -1.29 9.85 12.66
N THR A 36 -0.45 9.39 11.73
CA THR A 36 -0.66 9.58 10.28
C THR A 36 -0.58 8.28 9.50
N TYR A 37 -1.20 8.26 8.32
CA TYR A 37 -1.08 7.19 7.34
C TYR A 37 0.13 7.46 6.44
N GLY A 38 1.10 6.56 6.46
CA GLY A 38 2.18 6.52 5.48
C GLY A 38 1.72 5.83 4.21
N ILE A 39 1.83 6.51 3.07
CA ILE A 39 1.54 5.95 1.74
C ILE A 39 2.84 5.83 0.97
N ARG A 40 3.12 4.63 0.44
CA ARG A 40 4.31 4.33 -0.36
C ARG A 40 3.85 3.63 -1.63
N GLY A 41 4.16 4.19 -2.79
CA GLY A 41 3.71 3.63 -4.06
C GLY A 41 4.77 3.66 -5.12
N GLY A 42 4.58 2.81 -6.12
CA GLY A 42 5.40 2.80 -7.32
C GLY A 42 4.61 2.31 -8.51
N TYR A 43 4.84 2.95 -9.65
CA TYR A 43 4.26 2.59 -10.93
C TYR A 43 5.30 2.63 -12.04
N HIS A 44 5.01 1.92 -13.12
CA HIS A 44 5.88 1.87 -14.29
C HIS A 44 5.36 2.81 -15.39
N VAL A 45 6.18 3.79 -15.77
CA VAL A 45 5.88 4.69 -16.90
C VAL A 45 6.64 4.24 -18.13
N ILE A 46 5.92 4.02 -19.23
CA ILE A 46 6.52 3.77 -20.53
C ILE A 46 6.70 5.10 -21.25
N SER A 47 7.95 5.48 -21.51
CA SER A 47 8.26 6.64 -22.33
C SER A 47 7.77 6.40 -23.77
N ARG A 48 6.89 7.28 -24.28
CA ARG A 48 6.37 7.18 -25.65
C ARG A 48 7.47 7.39 -26.71
N GLU A 49 8.52 8.12 -26.37
CA GLU A 49 9.61 8.45 -27.29
C GLU A 49 10.66 7.34 -27.37
N THR A 50 10.95 6.69 -26.24
CA THR A 50 12.05 5.71 -26.15
C THR A 50 11.58 4.27 -26.00
N GLY A 51 10.32 4.04 -25.65
CA GLY A 51 9.78 2.72 -25.28
C GLY A 51 10.34 2.19 -23.95
N ILE A 52 11.19 2.94 -23.25
CA ILE A 52 11.81 2.52 -22.00
C ILE A 52 10.78 2.62 -20.88
N THR A 53 10.70 1.55 -20.08
CA THR A 53 9.90 1.50 -18.87
C THR A 53 10.73 1.98 -17.70
N THR A 54 10.33 3.09 -17.08
CA THR A 54 11.00 3.68 -15.92
C THR A 54 10.10 3.54 -14.68
N PRO A 55 10.60 2.98 -13.57
CA PRO A 55 9.85 2.99 -12.32
C PRO A 55 9.79 4.41 -11.76
N VAL A 56 8.60 4.83 -11.34
CA VAL A 56 8.37 6.07 -10.61
C VAL A 56 7.86 5.71 -9.25
N PHE A 57 8.48 6.29 -8.21
CA PHE A 57 8.08 6.07 -6.83
C PHE A 57 7.51 7.35 -6.25
N PHE A 58 6.53 7.19 -5.37
CA PHE A 58 5.98 8.30 -4.60
C PHE A 58 5.79 7.90 -3.15
N SER A 59 5.88 8.90 -2.30
CA SER A 59 5.73 8.74 -0.87
C SER A 59 5.24 10.02 -0.23
N PHE A 60 4.28 9.88 0.67
CA PHE A 60 3.78 10.98 1.47
C PHE A 60 3.05 10.45 2.70
N TYR A 61 2.67 11.37 3.58
CA TYR A 61 1.87 11.10 4.76
C TYR A 61 0.53 11.83 4.66
N CYS A 62 -0.51 11.25 5.25
CA CYS A 62 -1.85 11.82 5.31
C CYS A 62 -2.45 11.60 6.71
N ASP A 63 -3.06 12.62 7.28
CA ASP A 63 -3.69 12.57 8.61
C ASP A 63 -5.14 12.04 8.57
N LYS A 64 -5.79 12.09 7.40
CA LYS A 64 -7.21 11.77 7.24
C LYS A 64 -7.43 10.51 6.43
N MET A 65 -8.06 9.52 7.06
CA MET A 65 -8.45 8.27 6.40
C MET A 65 -9.31 8.48 5.14
N ALA A 66 -10.21 9.47 5.15
CA ALA A 66 -11.05 9.77 3.99
C ALA A 66 -10.24 10.25 2.76
N ASP A 67 -9.16 11.00 3.00
CA ASP A 67 -8.28 11.51 1.95
C ASP A 67 -7.40 10.37 1.41
N VAL A 68 -6.93 9.47 2.28
CA VAL A 68 -6.26 8.21 1.89
C VAL A 68 -7.16 7.37 0.98
N ILE A 69 -8.41 7.10 1.39
CA ILE A 69 -9.37 6.31 0.60
C ILE A 69 -9.61 6.98 -0.76
N THR A 70 -9.80 8.31 -0.77
CA THR A 70 -10.00 9.05 -2.00
C THR A 70 -8.79 8.93 -2.93
N PHE A 71 -7.59 9.11 -2.39
CA PHE A 71 -6.35 8.94 -3.15
C PHE A 71 -6.23 7.54 -3.75
N LEU A 72 -6.39 6.49 -2.93
CA LEU A 72 -6.30 5.10 -3.39
C LEU A 72 -7.29 4.83 -4.52
N LYS A 73 -8.54 5.30 -4.37
CA LYS A 73 -9.55 5.17 -5.43
C LYS A 73 -9.18 5.93 -6.70
N VAL A 74 -8.50 7.07 -6.63
CA VAL A 74 -8.06 7.77 -7.86
C VAL A 74 -6.95 6.98 -8.56
N MET A 75 -6.01 6.44 -7.80
CA MET A 75 -4.89 5.68 -8.36
C MET A 75 -5.36 4.35 -8.96
N THR A 76 -6.19 3.57 -8.25
CA THR A 76 -6.62 2.22 -8.70
C THR A 76 -7.88 2.17 -9.55
N ARG A 77 -8.47 3.30 -9.94
CA ARG A 77 -9.71 3.32 -10.75
C ARG A 77 -9.43 3.16 -12.24
N GLN A 78 -8.16 3.11 -12.63
CA GLN A 78 -7.77 3.13 -14.03
C GLN A 78 -7.86 1.74 -14.70
N TYR A 79 -7.93 0.62 -13.97
CA TYR A 79 -7.78 -0.70 -14.60
C TYR A 79 -8.74 -1.81 -14.11
N HIS A 80 -8.61 -2.96 -14.76
CA HIS A 80 -9.56 -4.07 -14.76
C HIS A 80 -9.38 -5.06 -13.60
N LYS A 81 -8.19 -5.16 -12.99
CA LYS A 81 -7.89 -6.10 -11.90
C LYS A 81 -7.13 -5.42 -10.77
N LEU A 82 -7.69 -5.51 -9.56
CA LEU A 82 -7.11 -4.97 -8.35
C LEU A 82 -7.10 -6.04 -7.26
N THR A 83 -5.96 -6.26 -6.65
CA THR A 83 -5.81 -7.09 -5.47
C THR A 83 -5.56 -6.19 -4.26
N VAL A 84 -6.31 -6.40 -3.19
CA VAL A 84 -6.17 -5.67 -1.92
C VAL A 84 -5.85 -6.67 -0.81
N GLN A 85 -4.69 -6.51 -0.17
CA GLN A 85 -4.17 -7.42 0.85
C GLN A 85 -3.89 -6.67 2.14
N LEU A 86 -4.21 -7.28 3.28
CA LEU A 86 -3.73 -6.84 4.58
C LEU A 86 -2.55 -7.72 5.00
N MET A 87 -1.42 -7.08 5.27
CA MET A 87 -0.16 -7.75 5.57
C MET A 87 0.36 -7.37 6.94
N LYS A 88 1.15 -8.26 7.53
CA LYS A 88 1.85 -8.05 8.80
C LYS A 88 3.36 -8.04 8.58
N PHE A 89 4.01 -6.93 8.92
CA PHE A 89 5.47 -6.77 8.89
C PHE A 89 6.01 -6.60 10.30
N THR A 90 7.06 -7.34 10.66
CA THR A 90 7.65 -7.25 12.01
C THR A 90 8.74 -6.17 12.10
N ASP A 91 9.24 -5.68 10.97
CA ASP A 91 10.50 -4.96 10.86
C ASP A 91 10.43 -3.79 9.88
N LEU A 92 9.32 -3.04 9.89
CA LEU A 92 9.20 -1.87 9.02
C LEU A 92 10.29 -0.84 9.38
N PRO A 93 11.20 -0.50 8.46
CA PRO A 93 12.29 0.41 8.76
C PRO A 93 11.74 1.82 8.98
N VAL A 94 12.25 2.50 10.00
CA VAL A 94 11.96 3.91 10.32
C VAL A 94 12.73 4.86 9.38
N GLU A 95 13.64 4.32 8.57
CA GLU A 95 14.45 5.09 7.62
C GLU A 95 13.66 5.47 6.35
N SER A 96 14.17 6.46 5.62
CA SER A 96 13.53 7.18 4.52
C SER A 96 12.55 6.40 3.63
N ASP A 97 11.57 7.11 3.10
CA ASP A 97 10.51 6.64 2.21
C ASP A 97 10.89 5.60 1.13
N HIS A 98 12.02 5.80 0.44
CA HIS A 98 12.49 4.86 -0.58
C HIS A 98 12.95 3.53 0.02
N ILE A 99 13.57 3.57 1.20
CA ILE A 99 13.98 2.39 1.95
C ILE A 99 12.74 1.64 2.44
N THR A 100 11.73 2.35 2.95
CA THR A 100 10.47 1.74 3.37
C THR A 100 9.76 1.04 2.21
N TYR A 101 9.65 1.70 1.05
CA TYR A 101 9.02 1.11 -0.13
C TYR A 101 9.78 -0.13 -0.63
N ASP A 102 11.12 -0.02 -0.76
CA ASP A 102 11.96 -1.13 -1.19
C ASP A 102 11.90 -2.31 -0.21
N HIS A 103 11.86 -2.04 1.10
CA HIS A 103 11.69 -3.06 2.13
C HIS A 103 10.36 -3.80 1.96
N LEU A 104 9.26 -3.05 1.90
CA LEU A 104 7.92 -3.61 1.72
C LEU A 104 7.85 -4.47 0.46
N ARG A 105 8.41 -4.00 -0.65
CA ARG A 105 8.45 -4.73 -1.92
C ARG A 105 9.35 -5.97 -1.87
N ARG A 106 10.52 -5.91 -1.24
CA ARG A 106 11.46 -7.05 -1.16
C ARG A 106 10.97 -8.14 -0.21
N HIS A 107 10.21 -7.77 0.80
CA HIS A 107 9.68 -8.67 1.83
C HIS A 107 8.19 -9.01 1.61
N ASP A 108 7.65 -8.71 0.43
CA ASP A 108 6.32 -9.08 -0.03
C ASP A 108 6.23 -10.58 -0.32
N LEU A 109 6.14 -11.37 0.76
CA LEU A 109 6.00 -12.82 0.72
C LEU A 109 4.61 -13.18 1.25
N ASN A 110 3.92 -14.13 0.61
CA ASN A 110 2.58 -14.60 1.02
C ASN A 110 2.47 -15.00 2.50
N ARG A 111 3.58 -15.37 3.15
CA ARG A 111 3.63 -15.69 4.58
C ARG A 111 3.30 -14.50 5.50
N HIS A 112 3.35 -13.28 4.99
CA HIS A 112 3.02 -12.06 5.72
C HIS A 112 1.56 -11.63 5.47
N GLU A 113 0.85 -12.27 4.54
CA GLU A 113 -0.55 -11.97 4.25
C GLU A 113 -1.45 -12.51 5.37
N LEU A 114 -2.32 -11.65 5.88
CA LEU A 114 -3.39 -12.01 6.81
C LEU A 114 -4.69 -12.31 6.08
N VAL A 115 -5.03 -11.48 5.09
CA VAL A 115 -6.23 -11.61 4.25
C VAL A 115 -6.04 -10.85 2.93
N GLY A 116 -6.65 -11.34 1.86
CA GLY A 116 -6.60 -10.74 0.53
C GLY A 116 -7.91 -10.88 -0.23
N PHE A 117 -8.22 -9.89 -1.07
CA PHE A 117 -9.39 -9.85 -1.94
C PHE A 117 -9.01 -9.41 -3.34
N ASP A 118 -9.53 -10.10 -4.35
CA ASP A 118 -9.40 -9.72 -5.75
C ASP A 118 -10.69 -9.08 -6.25
N PHE A 119 -10.53 -7.96 -6.97
CA PHE A 119 -11.59 -7.19 -7.57
C PHE A 119 -11.37 -7.11 -9.07
N THR A 120 -12.47 -7.17 -9.80
CA THR A 120 -12.47 -6.98 -11.25
C THR A 120 -13.47 -5.90 -11.65
N GLY A 121 -13.02 -4.93 -12.44
CA GLY A 121 -13.88 -3.98 -13.16
C GLY A 121 -14.81 -3.11 -12.30
N GLY A 122 -14.37 -1.91 -11.93
CA GLY A 122 -15.26 -0.82 -11.48
C GLY A 122 -16.04 -1.07 -10.19
N GLN A 123 -15.71 -2.11 -9.43
CA GLN A 123 -16.31 -2.41 -8.13
C GLN A 123 -15.96 -1.31 -7.12
N ASP A 124 -16.96 -0.89 -6.33
CA ASP A 124 -16.72 0.06 -5.25
C ASP A 124 -16.08 -0.66 -4.06
N ILE A 125 -14.78 -0.45 -3.89
CA ILE A 125 -13.96 -1.03 -2.81
C ILE A 125 -13.97 -0.20 -1.53
N THR A 126 -14.76 0.87 -1.45
CA THR A 126 -14.71 1.84 -0.33
C THR A 126 -14.87 1.18 1.04
N CYS A 127 -15.81 0.24 1.18
CA CYS A 127 -16.02 -0.45 2.46
C CYS A 127 -14.75 -1.22 2.87
N ILE A 128 -14.14 -1.96 1.94
CA ILE A 128 -12.98 -2.80 2.24
C ILE A 128 -11.75 -1.95 2.57
N LEU A 129 -11.53 -0.86 1.84
CA LEU A 129 -10.48 0.11 2.19
C LEU A 129 -10.72 0.72 3.56
N THR A 130 -11.97 1.07 3.88
CA THR A 130 -12.33 1.65 5.19
C THR A 130 -12.05 0.65 6.31
N ASP A 131 -12.53 -0.59 6.18
CA ASP A 131 -12.36 -1.63 7.19
C ASP A 131 -10.88 -1.93 7.43
N PHE A 132 -10.08 -2.07 6.37
CA PHE A 132 -8.66 -2.33 6.49
C PHE A 132 -7.89 -1.16 7.12
N LEU A 133 -8.17 0.09 6.72
CA LEU A 133 -7.54 1.25 7.34
C LEU A 133 -7.94 1.42 8.81
N GLN A 134 -9.20 1.14 9.16
CA GLN A 134 -9.63 1.11 10.55
C GLN A 134 -8.88 0.05 11.35
N VAL A 135 -8.74 -1.17 10.84
CA VAL A 135 -7.97 -2.24 11.49
C VAL A 135 -6.51 -1.83 11.68
N CYS A 136 -5.88 -1.23 10.65
CA CYS A 136 -4.52 -0.71 10.76
C CYS A 136 -4.39 0.29 11.91
N THR A 137 -5.34 1.19 12.10
CA THR A 137 -5.31 2.18 13.19
C THR A 137 -5.66 1.57 14.55
N SER A 138 -6.64 0.66 14.60
CA SER A 138 -7.13 0.07 15.85
C SER A 138 -6.11 -0.83 16.54
N VAL A 139 -5.25 -1.55 15.81
CA VAL A 139 -4.25 -2.44 16.42
C VAL A 139 -3.25 -1.69 17.28
N TYR A 140 -2.97 -0.41 16.99
CA TYR A 140 -2.06 0.40 17.78
C TYR A 140 -2.73 1.18 18.91
N ASN A 141 -4.06 1.37 18.86
CA ASN A 141 -4.82 2.03 19.93
C ASN A 141 -5.11 1.11 21.13
N VAL A 142 -4.63 -0.14 21.12
CA VAL A 142 -4.83 -1.14 22.19
C VAL A 142 -3.63 -1.19 23.16
N TYR A 143 -2.55 -0.46 22.88
CA TYR A 143 -1.36 -0.34 23.73
C TYR A 143 -1.21 1.07 24.31
#